data_AF-A0A7X8LVK2-F1
#
_entry.id   AF-A0A7X8LVK2-F1
#
_cell.length_a   1.000
_cell.length_b   1.000
_cell.length_c   1.000
_cell.angle_alpha   90.00
_cell.angle_beta   90.00
_cell.angle_gamma   90.00
#
_symmetry.space_group_name_H-M   'P 1'
#
loop_
_entity.id
_entity.type
_entity.pdbx_description
1 polymer ?
#
loop_
_entity_poly.entity_id
_entity_poly.type
_entity_poly.pdbx_seq_one_letter_code
_entity_poly.pdbx_strand_id
1 'polypeptide(L)'
;MSSKSRRLYTEKTSKVVLLPIALAISVVQLIVFMKIDWLSELVKNNWYGDDYYADFFSYYKSKWVIIFTVAAIVFFLVYSLVKGFKFNKSFLYIPAAAYALLIIISTVTSEHKEVALNGFVARYEGMWVLLCYLILMVITFNLVKDESQIKFLLGVLLISAAIIALIGTFQFFDMDIFRTDLGKLAILPKEFKASREGLEFTFAESNVYSTFSNPNYVGSYVALLLPIAFVAFLVFKKIYMKIAAGLLMIILLISLIGSRSSAGIVGVIFSGILALIIFRKEIFKRKWIPITVAAGVIIAFVGVNLATGGAVVSRIKGEVKNAFDGAPSFDLQDIIFKDNSVAIVTGTET
;
A
#
# COMPACT_ATOMS: atom_id res chain seq x y z
N MET A 1 43.62 32.16 -23.20
CA MET A 1 42.79 32.03 -21.99
C MET A 1 41.87 30.83 -22.14
N SER A 2 41.85 30.01 -21.09
CA SER A 2 41.52 28.58 -21.03
C SER A 2 40.12 28.14 -21.47
N SER A 3 40.05 27.07 -22.27
CA SER A 3 38.85 26.27 -22.58
C SER A 3 38.34 25.40 -21.41
N LYS A 4 38.84 25.62 -20.18
CA LYS A 4 38.43 24.90 -18.97
C LYS A 4 37.09 25.34 -18.36
N SER A 5 36.40 26.37 -18.86
CA SER A 5 35.15 26.86 -18.24
C SER A 5 33.84 26.22 -18.76
N ARG A 6 33.90 25.27 -19.71
CA ARG A 6 32.70 24.55 -20.22
C ARG A 6 32.73 23.04 -19.98
N ARG A 7 33.31 22.62 -18.86
CA ARG A 7 32.98 21.34 -18.22
C ARG A 7 32.35 21.65 -16.86
N LEU A 8 31.17 22.29 -16.90
CA LEU A 8 30.22 22.05 -15.83
C LEU A 8 29.91 20.56 -15.92
N TYR A 9 30.52 19.81 -15.01
CA TYR A 9 30.21 18.41 -14.78
C TYR A 9 28.70 18.25 -14.84
N THR A 10 28.19 17.49 -15.80
CA THR A 10 26.90 16.81 -15.67
C THR A 10 27.06 15.79 -14.55
N GLU A 11 27.23 16.29 -13.32
CA GLU A 11 27.32 15.49 -12.12
C GLU A 11 25.96 14.84 -11.94
N LYS A 12 25.95 13.50 -11.96
CA LYS A 12 24.74 12.71 -11.71
C LYS A 12 24.15 13.16 -10.38
N THR A 13 22.85 13.46 -10.39
CA THR A 13 22.11 13.80 -9.19
C THR A 13 22.37 12.75 -8.11
N SER A 14 22.99 13.16 -7.00
CA SER A 14 23.34 12.24 -5.92
C SER A 14 22.10 11.55 -5.37
N LYS A 15 22.22 10.25 -5.03
CA LYS A 15 21.15 9.48 -4.37
C LYS A 15 20.73 10.07 -3.03
N VAL A 16 21.62 10.88 -2.41
CA VAL A 16 21.35 11.57 -1.14
C VAL A 16 20.12 12.48 -1.25
N VAL A 17 19.93 13.15 -2.39
CA VAL A 17 18.78 14.04 -2.60
C VAL A 17 17.45 13.27 -2.61
N LEU A 18 17.50 11.96 -2.87
CA LEU A 18 16.34 11.07 -2.91
C LEU A 18 16.04 10.40 -1.55
N LEU A 19 16.84 10.64 -0.51
CA LEU A 19 16.65 9.97 0.79
C LEU A 19 15.26 10.20 1.40
N PRO A 20 14.68 11.41 1.41
CA PRO A 20 13.34 11.60 1.95
C PRO A 20 12.28 10.80 1.18
N ILE A 21 12.39 10.72 -0.14
CA ILE A 21 11.50 9.90 -0.99
C ILE A 21 11.68 8.42 -0.68
N ALA A 22 12.93 7.96 -0.56
CA ALA A 22 13.24 6.58 -0.20
C ALA A 22 12.65 6.20 1.15
N LEU A 23 12.72 7.08 2.15
CA LEU A 23 12.09 6.87 3.46
C LEU A 23 10.56 6.87 3.38
N ALA A 24 9.97 7.76 2.58
CA ALA A 24 8.52 7.80 2.37
C ALA A 24 7.97 6.50 1.77
N ILE A 25 8.64 5.92 0.77
CA ILE A 25 8.17 4.68 0.13
C ILE A 25 8.53 3.41 0.91
N SER A 26 9.52 3.47 1.81
CA SER A 26 9.98 2.29 2.56
C SER A 26 9.52 2.27 4.02
N VAL A 27 9.84 3.30 4.79
CA VAL A 27 9.63 3.34 6.24
C VAL A 27 8.17 3.56 6.58
N VAL A 28 7.46 4.46 5.89
CA VAL A 28 6.05 4.78 6.19
C VAL A 28 5.19 3.53 6.24
N GLN A 29 5.36 2.61 5.27
CA GLN A 29 4.53 1.42 5.18
C GLN A 29 4.78 0.43 6.33
N LEU A 30 5.92 0.53 7.01
CA LEU A 30 6.30 -0.33 8.15
C LEU A 30 5.80 0.21 9.51
N ILE A 31 5.30 1.44 9.55
CA ILE A 31 4.89 2.07 10.81
C ILE A 31 3.61 1.39 11.33
N VAL A 32 3.71 0.81 12.52
CA VAL A 32 2.59 0.34 13.33
C VAL A 32 2.82 0.84 14.75
N PHE A 33 2.01 1.80 15.21
CA PHE A 33 2.15 2.39 16.54
C PHE A 33 0.84 3.04 16.98
N MET A 34 0.42 2.81 18.23
CA MET A 34 -0.87 3.28 18.72
C MET A 34 -0.93 4.79 18.91
N LYS A 35 -1.99 5.41 18.40
CA LYS A 35 -2.46 6.74 18.74
C LYS A 35 -3.89 6.63 19.25
N ILE A 36 -4.14 7.12 20.46
CA ILE A 36 -5.50 7.40 20.92
C ILE A 36 -5.95 8.72 20.29
N ASP A 37 -6.98 8.67 19.45
CA ASP A 37 -7.60 9.84 18.85
C ASP A 37 -8.94 10.13 19.52
N TRP A 38 -9.14 11.35 20.00
CA TRP A 38 -10.37 11.75 20.68
C TRP A 38 -11.35 12.26 19.63
N LEU A 39 -12.50 11.60 19.50
CA LEU A 39 -13.39 11.82 18.37
C LEU A 39 -14.20 13.10 18.58
N SER A 40 -14.31 13.92 17.52
CA SER A 40 -15.25 15.04 17.51
C SER A 40 -16.69 14.52 17.46
N GLU A 41 -17.64 15.32 17.92
CA GLU A 41 -19.07 14.94 17.93
C GLU A 41 -19.57 14.52 16.55
N LEU A 42 -19.09 15.19 15.49
CA LEU A 42 -19.35 14.80 14.11
C LEU A 42 -18.92 13.35 13.83
N VAL A 43 -17.71 12.97 14.21
CA VAL A 43 -17.17 11.63 13.94
C VAL A 43 -17.89 10.60 14.80
N LYS A 44 -18.21 10.92 16.07
CA LYS A 44 -19.02 10.03 16.92
C LYS A 44 -20.37 9.72 16.29
N ASN A 45 -21.09 10.76 15.86
CA ASN A 45 -22.43 10.65 15.31
C ASN A 45 -22.48 9.93 13.95
N ASN A 46 -21.37 9.87 13.22
CA ASN A 46 -21.28 9.27 11.88
C ASN A 46 -20.42 7.99 11.85
N TRP A 47 -20.06 7.43 13.01
CA TRP A 47 -19.24 6.21 13.08
C TRP A 47 -19.73 5.25 14.16
N TYR A 48 -18.87 4.79 15.07
CA TYR A 48 -19.23 3.82 16.12
C TYR A 48 -19.81 4.45 17.39
N GLY A 49 -19.90 5.78 17.48
CA GLY A 49 -20.39 6.48 18.68
C GLY A 49 -19.39 6.53 19.85
N ASP A 50 -18.21 5.92 19.72
CA ASP A 50 -17.19 5.91 20.77
C ASP A 50 -16.58 7.30 21.02
N ASP A 51 -16.10 7.56 22.24
CA ASP A 51 -15.43 8.81 22.57
C ASP A 51 -14.03 8.94 21.95
N TYR A 52 -13.38 7.80 21.70
CA TYR A 52 -12.03 7.75 21.18
C TYR A 52 -11.82 6.56 20.24
N TYR A 53 -10.74 6.60 19.49
CA TYR A 53 -10.28 5.50 18.65
C TYR A 53 -8.80 5.22 18.85
N ALA A 54 -8.44 3.95 19.05
CA ALA A 54 -7.05 3.51 19.12
C ALA A 54 -6.55 3.12 17.72
N ASP A 55 -5.94 4.06 17.00
CA ASP A 55 -5.38 3.80 15.68
C ASP A 55 -3.94 3.29 15.76
N PHE A 56 -3.65 2.16 15.13
CA PHE A 56 -2.28 1.61 15.05
C PHE A 56 -1.61 1.83 13.70
N PHE A 57 -2.39 2.06 12.65
CA PHE A 57 -1.93 1.79 11.28
C PHE A 57 -1.88 3.01 10.37
N SER A 58 -2.65 4.06 10.63
CA SER A 58 -2.90 5.12 9.65
C SER A 58 -2.43 6.49 10.16
N TYR A 59 -2.63 6.80 11.44
CA TYR A 59 -2.34 8.12 12.00
C TYR A 59 -0.87 8.49 11.82
N TYR A 60 0.05 7.69 12.35
CA TYR A 60 1.47 8.01 12.23
C TYR A 60 1.97 7.92 10.79
N LYS A 61 1.41 7.02 9.95
CA LYS A 61 1.75 6.99 8.52
C LYS A 61 1.45 8.33 7.85
N SER A 62 0.27 8.91 8.11
CA SER A 62 -0.09 10.23 7.59
C SER A 62 0.91 11.32 7.99
N LYS A 63 1.32 11.36 9.26
CA LYS A 63 2.25 12.38 9.78
C LYS A 63 3.65 12.19 9.20
N TRP A 64 4.14 10.95 9.10
CA TRP A 64 5.46 10.67 8.55
C TRP A 64 5.54 10.92 7.03
N VAL A 65 4.47 10.67 6.27
CA VAL A 65 4.40 11.10 4.85
C VAL A 65 4.56 12.60 4.74
N ILE A 66 3.87 13.38 5.57
CA ILE A 66 3.98 14.85 5.57
C ILE A 66 5.42 15.27 5.92
N ILE A 67 6.00 14.71 6.98
CA ILE A 67 7.39 15.01 7.41
C ILE A 67 8.39 14.72 6.29
N PHE A 68 8.32 13.54 5.68
CA PHE A 68 9.22 13.17 4.59
C PHE A 68 8.98 13.99 3.32
N THR A 69 7.76 14.45 3.08
CA THR A 69 7.46 15.37 1.98
C THR A 69 8.08 16.74 2.21
N VAL A 70 7.96 17.30 3.42
CA VAL A 70 8.63 18.56 3.77
C VAL A 70 10.14 18.43 3.62
N ALA A 71 10.72 17.33 4.11
CA ALA A 71 12.15 17.04 3.91
C ALA A 71 12.52 16.91 2.42
N ALA A 72 11.68 16.26 1.61
CA ALA A 72 11.87 16.15 0.16
C ALA A 72 11.86 17.53 -0.53
N ILE A 73 10.95 18.42 -0.13
CA ILE A 73 10.89 19.80 -0.64
C ILE A 73 12.19 20.54 -0.29
N VAL A 74 12.65 20.47 0.96
CA VAL A 74 13.90 21.12 1.39
C VAL A 74 15.08 20.59 0.58
N PHE A 75 15.20 19.26 0.42
CA PHE A 75 16.28 18.64 -0.33
C PHE A 75 16.23 19.05 -1.81
N PHE A 76 15.03 19.10 -2.40
CA PHE A 76 14.81 19.56 -3.76
C PHE A 76 15.20 21.03 -3.96
N LEU A 77 14.83 21.91 -3.03
CA LEU A 77 15.17 23.34 -3.08
C LEU A 77 16.68 23.57 -2.94
N VAL A 78 17.33 22.93 -1.96
CA VAL A 78 18.79 23.01 -1.77
C VAL A 78 19.51 22.53 -3.02
N TYR A 79 19.13 21.37 -3.56
CA TYR A 79 19.67 20.86 -4.82
C TYR A 79 19.48 21.86 -5.97
N SER A 80 18.29 22.48 -6.04
CA SER A 80 17.95 23.44 -7.09
C SER A 80 18.79 24.72 -7.04
N LEU A 81 19.06 25.23 -5.84
CA LEU A 81 19.91 26.40 -5.61
C LEU A 81 21.38 26.10 -5.93
N VAL A 82 21.89 24.94 -5.50
CA VAL A 82 23.31 24.58 -5.68
C VAL A 82 23.64 24.22 -7.12
N LYS A 83 22.73 23.54 -7.83
CA LYS A 83 23.01 22.98 -9.17
C LYS A 83 22.30 23.70 -10.32
N GLY A 84 21.45 24.69 -10.03
CA GLY A 84 20.69 25.43 -11.05
C GLY A 84 19.65 24.53 -11.73
N PHE A 85 18.66 24.05 -10.97
CA PHE A 85 17.70 23.08 -11.46
C PHE A 85 16.80 23.64 -12.57
N LYS A 86 16.60 22.83 -13.61
CA LYS A 86 15.63 23.08 -14.67
C LYS A 86 14.55 22.02 -14.59
N PHE A 87 13.30 22.45 -14.45
CA PHE A 87 12.16 21.56 -14.53
C PHE A 87 12.14 20.82 -15.87
N ASN A 88 11.74 19.55 -15.81
CA ASN A 88 11.38 18.85 -17.03
C ASN A 88 10.21 19.59 -17.70
N LYS A 89 10.13 19.59 -19.03
CA LYS A 89 8.90 20.00 -19.72
C LYS A 89 8.07 18.73 -19.91
N SER A 90 6.90 18.67 -19.30
CA SER A 90 6.04 17.48 -19.35
C SER A 90 4.58 17.86 -19.25
N PHE A 91 3.74 17.18 -20.03
CA PHE A 91 2.29 17.29 -19.91
C PHE A 91 1.79 16.85 -18.53
N LEU A 92 2.54 16.01 -17.81
CA LEU A 92 2.17 15.46 -16.50
C LEU A 92 1.83 16.53 -15.44
N TYR A 93 2.36 17.75 -15.56
CA TYR A 93 2.04 18.82 -14.62
C TYR A 93 0.59 19.30 -14.72
N ILE A 94 -0.05 19.18 -15.90
CA ILE A 94 -1.43 19.62 -16.12
C ILE A 94 -2.41 18.78 -15.30
N PRO A 95 -2.49 17.44 -15.47
CA PRO A 95 -3.41 16.63 -14.67
C PRO A 95 -3.03 16.64 -13.18
N ALA A 96 -1.74 16.74 -12.84
CA ALA A 96 -1.32 16.85 -11.44
C ALA A 96 -1.82 18.15 -10.78
N ALA A 97 -1.68 19.30 -11.46
CA ALA A 97 -2.18 20.58 -10.98
C ALA A 97 -3.71 20.62 -10.95
N ALA A 98 -4.38 20.08 -11.97
CA ALA A 98 -5.83 19.97 -11.99
C ALA A 98 -6.35 19.15 -10.79
N TYR A 99 -5.72 18.00 -10.51
CA TYR A 99 -6.11 17.19 -9.36
C TYR A 99 -5.81 17.89 -8.02
N ALA A 100 -4.67 18.57 -7.89
CA ALA A 100 -4.37 19.38 -6.70
C ALA A 100 -5.43 20.48 -6.47
N LEU A 101 -5.84 21.17 -7.53
CA LEU A 101 -6.91 22.18 -7.46
C LEU A 101 -8.24 21.56 -7.02
N LEU A 102 -8.61 20.40 -7.58
CA LEU A 102 -9.84 19.69 -7.17
C LEU A 102 -9.82 19.28 -5.70
N ILE A 103 -8.68 18.80 -5.18
CA ILE A 103 -8.52 18.49 -3.75
C ILE A 103 -8.76 19.76 -2.91
N ILE A 104 -8.12 20.88 -3.27
CA ILE A 104 -8.22 22.13 -2.53
C ILE A 104 -9.65 22.67 -2.58
N ILE A 105 -10.28 22.71 -3.76
CA ILE A 105 -11.66 23.17 -3.93
C ILE A 105 -12.60 22.31 -3.08
N SER A 106 -12.51 20.98 -3.21
CA SER A 106 -13.31 20.04 -2.41
C SER A 106 -13.18 20.29 -0.91
N THR A 107 -11.97 20.61 -0.44
CA THR A 107 -11.71 20.91 0.97
C THR A 107 -12.28 22.26 1.40
N VAL A 108 -12.11 23.30 0.59
CA VAL A 108 -12.61 24.66 0.88
C VAL A 108 -14.14 24.71 0.87
N THR A 109 -14.78 23.95 -0.03
CA THR A 109 -16.24 23.86 -0.14
C THR A 109 -16.86 22.86 0.84
N SER A 110 -16.06 22.10 1.59
CA SER A 110 -16.56 21.10 2.53
C SER A 110 -17.23 21.76 3.74
N GLU A 111 -18.37 21.23 4.15
CA GLU A 111 -19.03 21.57 5.42
C GLU A 111 -18.18 21.13 6.63
N HIS A 112 -17.47 20.01 6.49
CA HIS A 112 -16.65 19.39 7.54
C HIS A 112 -15.16 19.58 7.26
N LYS A 113 -14.72 20.84 7.29
CA LYS A 113 -13.35 21.24 6.92
C LYS A 113 -12.25 20.49 7.68
N GLU A 114 -12.44 20.23 8.97
CA GLU A 114 -11.43 19.52 9.77
C GLU A 114 -11.18 18.10 9.26
N VAL A 115 -12.26 17.37 8.95
CA VAL A 115 -12.21 16.03 8.35
C VAL A 115 -11.65 16.10 6.94
N ALA A 116 -12.05 17.08 6.13
CA ALA A 116 -11.52 17.24 4.77
C ALA A 116 -10.01 17.55 4.76
N LEU A 117 -9.53 18.33 5.74
CA LEU A 117 -8.11 18.67 5.88
C LEU A 117 -7.27 17.48 6.34
N ASN A 118 -7.70 16.80 7.39
CA ASN A 118 -6.89 15.79 8.09
C ASN A 118 -7.22 14.34 7.71
N GLY A 119 -8.38 14.10 7.11
CA GLY A 119 -8.93 12.79 6.81
C GLY A 119 -9.79 12.26 7.95
N PHE A 120 -10.71 11.35 7.61
CA PHE A 120 -11.55 10.67 8.59
C PHE A 120 -10.73 9.70 9.45
N VAL A 121 -11.24 9.40 10.66
CA VAL A 121 -10.63 8.43 11.58
C VAL A 121 -10.38 7.07 10.90
N ALA A 122 -9.33 6.36 11.32
CA ALA A 122 -8.80 5.12 10.73
C ALA A 122 -8.17 5.27 9.30
N ARG A 123 -8.28 6.45 8.67
CA ARG A 123 -7.67 6.75 7.36
C ARG A 123 -6.64 7.87 7.45
N TYR A 124 -7.02 9.02 8.01
CA TYR A 124 -6.17 10.23 8.12
C TYR A 124 -5.56 10.68 6.78
N GLU A 125 -6.25 10.41 5.67
CA GLU A 125 -5.86 10.79 4.31
C GLU A 125 -6.72 11.95 3.80
N GLY A 126 -6.60 13.11 4.46
CA GLY A 126 -7.23 14.36 3.99
C GLY A 126 -6.38 15.12 2.97
N MET A 127 -6.76 16.37 2.70
CA MET A 127 -6.07 17.28 1.78
C MET A 127 -4.56 17.26 1.94
N TRP A 128 -4.06 17.35 3.17
CA TRP A 128 -2.62 17.44 3.43
C TRP A 128 -1.85 16.24 2.90
N VAL A 129 -2.37 15.02 3.13
CA VAL A 129 -1.73 13.78 2.68
C VAL A 129 -1.84 13.64 1.17
N LEU A 130 -3.00 13.94 0.59
CA LEU A 130 -3.22 13.85 -0.86
C LEU A 130 -2.30 14.81 -1.63
N LEU A 131 -2.13 16.05 -1.15
CA LEU A 131 -1.17 16.99 -1.73
C LEU A 131 0.28 16.52 -1.55
N CYS A 132 0.61 15.89 -0.42
CA CYS A 132 1.94 15.31 -0.22
C CYS A 132 2.25 14.22 -1.25
N TYR A 133 1.29 13.34 -1.57
CA TYR A 133 1.46 12.33 -2.62
C TYR A 133 1.79 12.97 -3.98
N LEU A 134 1.10 14.06 -4.34
CA LEU A 134 1.38 14.79 -5.59
C LEU A 134 2.74 15.47 -5.58
N ILE A 135 3.12 16.11 -4.47
CA ILE A 135 4.42 16.76 -4.34
C ILE A 135 5.55 15.73 -4.45
N LEU A 136 5.46 14.60 -3.74
CA LEU A 136 6.45 13.53 -3.82
C LEU A 136 6.59 12.98 -5.25
N MET A 137 5.47 12.80 -5.95
CA MET A 137 5.44 12.36 -7.34
C MET A 137 6.13 13.38 -8.28
N VAL A 138 5.81 14.68 -8.14
CA VAL A 138 6.42 15.76 -8.94
C VAL A 138 7.92 15.90 -8.66
N ILE A 139 8.33 15.84 -7.39
CA ILE A 139 9.75 15.91 -7.00
C ILE A 139 10.50 14.70 -7.56
N THR A 140 9.95 13.50 -7.42
CA THR A 140 10.57 12.27 -7.94
C THR A 140 10.74 12.33 -9.46
N PHE A 141 9.70 12.74 -10.19
CA PHE A 141 9.74 12.91 -11.65
C PHE A 141 10.85 13.89 -12.10
N ASN A 142 11.12 14.89 -11.28
CA ASN A 142 12.10 15.93 -11.57
C ASN A 142 13.53 15.57 -11.15
N LEU A 143 13.72 14.82 -10.06
CA LEU A 143 15.04 14.48 -9.53
C LEU A 143 15.65 13.20 -10.09
N VAL A 144 14.81 12.22 -10.46
CA VAL A 144 15.28 10.93 -10.98
C VAL A 144 15.62 11.07 -12.47
N LYS A 145 16.92 11.02 -12.79
CA LYS A 145 17.47 11.19 -14.15
C LYS A 145 18.27 10.00 -14.64
N ASP A 146 18.69 9.10 -13.76
CA ASP A 146 19.54 7.97 -14.13
C ASP A 146 19.08 6.63 -13.57
N GLU A 147 19.50 5.56 -14.25
CA GLU A 147 19.15 4.18 -13.90
C GLU A 147 19.63 3.78 -12.49
N SER A 148 20.71 4.39 -11.99
CA SER A 148 21.23 4.06 -10.65
C SER A 148 20.33 4.59 -9.53
N GLN A 149 19.66 5.72 -9.76
CA GLN A 149 18.65 6.28 -8.86
C GLN A 149 17.36 5.47 -8.89
N ILE A 150 16.93 5.03 -10.09
CA ILE A 150 15.78 4.12 -10.22
C ILE A 150 16.05 2.82 -9.47
N LYS A 151 17.22 2.20 -9.66
CA LYS A 151 17.64 0.99 -8.94
C LYS A 151 17.71 1.21 -7.44
N PHE A 152 18.13 2.38 -6.99
CA PHE A 152 18.14 2.73 -5.57
C PHE A 152 16.72 2.72 -5.01
N LEU A 153 15.80 3.53 -5.57
CA LEU A 153 14.41 3.63 -5.09
C LEU A 153 13.68 2.28 -5.16
N LEU A 154 13.81 1.54 -6.27
CA LEU A 154 13.25 0.19 -6.39
C LEU A 154 13.86 -0.78 -5.38
N GLY A 155 15.16 -0.67 -5.10
CA GLY A 155 15.82 -1.49 -4.09
C GLY A 155 15.22 -1.28 -2.71
N VAL A 156 15.06 -0.02 -2.28
CA VAL A 156 14.47 0.29 -0.96
C VAL A 156 13.01 -0.13 -0.87
N LEU A 157 12.26 0.04 -1.97
CA LEU A 157 10.87 -0.42 -2.08
C LEU A 157 10.77 -1.94 -1.94
N LEU A 158 11.60 -2.71 -2.66
CA LEU A 158 11.58 -4.17 -2.59
C LEU A 158 12.04 -4.70 -1.22
N ILE A 159 12.96 -4.01 -0.55
CA ILE A 159 13.35 -4.35 0.83
C ILE A 159 12.17 -4.12 1.78
N SER A 160 11.49 -2.98 1.70
CA SER A 160 10.30 -2.71 2.53
C SER A 160 9.18 -3.72 2.24
N ALA A 161 8.92 -4.02 0.96
CA ALA A 161 8.00 -5.06 0.53
C ALA A 161 8.33 -6.43 1.14
N ALA A 162 9.60 -6.81 1.15
CA ALA A 162 10.03 -8.07 1.75
C ALA A 162 9.75 -8.12 3.25
N ILE A 163 10.00 -7.03 3.98
CA ILE A 163 9.72 -6.96 5.42
C ILE A 163 8.20 -7.06 5.66
N ILE A 164 7.37 -6.30 4.93
CA ILE A 164 5.90 -6.32 5.06
C ILE A 164 5.32 -7.70 4.73
N ALA A 165 5.80 -8.32 3.66
CA ALA A 165 5.37 -9.65 3.24
C ALA A 165 5.86 -10.75 4.19
N LEU A 166 7.02 -10.56 4.83
CA LEU A 166 7.51 -11.48 5.87
C LEU A 166 6.65 -11.38 7.13
N ILE A 167 6.29 -10.17 7.57
CA ILE A 167 5.31 -9.97 8.66
C ILE A 167 4.00 -10.68 8.31
N GLY A 168 3.52 -10.51 7.08
CA GLY A 168 2.30 -11.17 6.62
C GLY A 168 2.43 -12.70 6.56
N THR A 169 3.61 -13.22 6.21
CA THR A 169 3.87 -14.66 6.22
C THR A 169 3.81 -15.22 7.65
N PHE A 170 4.37 -14.51 8.63
CA PHE A 170 4.24 -14.92 10.03
C PHE A 170 2.78 -14.91 10.50
N GLN A 171 2.00 -13.88 10.13
CA GLN A 171 0.56 -13.85 10.41
C GLN A 171 -0.20 -15.01 9.78
N PHE A 172 0.16 -15.42 8.56
CA PHE A 172 -0.47 -16.54 7.87
C PHE A 172 -0.29 -17.87 8.60
N PHE A 173 0.86 -18.07 9.25
CA PHE A 173 1.18 -19.28 10.01
C PHE A 173 0.87 -19.15 11.52
N ASP A 174 -0.07 -18.27 11.89
CA ASP A 174 -0.49 -18.04 13.28
C ASP A 174 0.62 -17.54 14.22
N MET A 175 1.72 -17.01 13.65
CA MET A 175 2.86 -16.43 14.35
C MET A 175 2.82 -14.90 14.31
N ASP A 176 1.66 -14.28 14.47
CA ASP A 176 1.50 -12.82 14.36
C ASP A 176 2.43 -12.08 15.35
N ILE A 177 3.47 -11.45 14.80
CA ILE A 177 4.50 -10.78 15.60
C ILE A 177 3.91 -9.70 16.50
N PHE A 178 2.80 -9.06 16.11
CA PHE A 178 2.17 -8.01 16.89
C PHE A 178 1.42 -8.55 18.11
N ARG A 179 1.02 -9.83 18.10
CA ARG A 179 0.36 -10.50 19.23
C ARG A 179 1.35 -10.94 20.31
N THR A 180 2.63 -11.08 19.98
CA THR A 180 3.68 -11.41 20.96
C THR A 180 3.88 -10.27 21.97
N ASP A 181 4.37 -10.57 23.17
CA ASP A 181 4.67 -9.54 24.17
C ASP A 181 5.64 -8.47 23.66
N LEU A 182 6.68 -8.89 22.92
CA LEU A 182 7.64 -7.98 22.32
C LEU A 182 6.99 -7.09 21.24
N GLY A 183 6.11 -7.66 20.43
CA GLY A 183 5.35 -6.91 19.42
C GLY A 183 4.45 -5.87 20.05
N LYS A 184 3.65 -6.26 21.05
CA LYS A 184 2.79 -5.34 21.82
C LYS A 184 3.61 -4.21 22.45
N LEU A 185 4.76 -4.52 23.04
CA LEU A 185 5.69 -3.51 23.60
C LEU A 185 6.26 -2.54 22.56
N ALA A 186 6.40 -2.98 21.30
CA ALA A 186 6.91 -2.16 20.21
C ALA A 186 5.84 -1.20 19.66
N ILE A 187 4.58 -1.64 19.60
CA ILE A 187 3.47 -0.86 19.00
C ILE A 187 2.69 -0.02 20.02
N LEU A 188 2.84 -0.28 21.33
CA LEU A 188 2.16 0.48 22.38
C LEU A 188 3.01 1.65 22.91
N PRO A 189 2.43 2.86 23.08
CA PRO A 189 3.04 3.94 23.83
C PRO A 189 3.17 3.59 25.31
N LYS A 190 4.09 4.28 26.00
CA LYS A 190 4.58 3.89 27.33
C LYS A 190 3.45 3.75 28.35
N GLU A 191 2.44 4.62 28.27
CA GLU A 191 1.32 4.67 29.21
C GLU A 191 0.47 3.39 29.15
N PHE A 192 0.46 2.68 28.02
CA PHE A 192 -0.39 1.50 27.78
C PHE A 192 0.38 0.18 27.83
N LYS A 193 1.70 0.22 28.02
CA LYS A 193 2.53 -1.01 28.06
C LYS A 193 2.19 -1.94 29.22
N ALA A 194 1.74 -1.39 30.35
CA ALA A 194 1.32 -2.18 31.52
C ALA A 194 0.02 -2.96 31.24
N SER A 195 -0.84 -2.45 30.37
CA SER A 195 -2.14 -3.05 30.03
C SER A 195 -2.10 -3.88 28.74
N ARG A 196 -0.91 -4.26 28.26
CA ARG A 196 -0.72 -4.96 26.98
C ARG A 196 -1.43 -6.32 26.90
N GLU A 197 -1.65 -6.97 28.04
CA GLU A 197 -2.34 -8.26 28.10
C GLU A 197 -3.80 -8.13 27.67
N GLY A 198 -4.44 -6.98 27.93
CA GLY A 198 -5.80 -6.67 27.51
C GLY A 198 -5.93 -6.14 26.06
N LEU A 199 -4.85 -6.13 25.27
CA LEU A 199 -4.95 -5.74 23.86
C LEU A 199 -5.60 -6.86 23.04
N GLU A 200 -6.81 -6.60 22.56
CA GLU A 200 -7.56 -7.49 21.68
C GLU A 200 -7.26 -7.20 20.20
N PHE A 201 -7.23 -8.26 19.39
CA PHE A 201 -6.97 -8.18 17.96
C PHE A 201 -8.24 -8.52 17.18
N THR A 202 -8.69 -7.58 16.34
CA THR A 202 -9.94 -7.73 15.57
C THR A 202 -9.84 -8.75 14.44
N PHE A 203 -8.65 -8.91 13.85
CA PHE A 203 -8.46 -9.89 12.78
C PHE A 203 -8.37 -11.29 13.38
N ALA A 204 -8.98 -12.27 12.72
CA ALA A 204 -8.83 -13.67 13.12
C ALA A 204 -7.37 -14.12 12.98
N GLU A 205 -6.99 -15.17 13.72
CA GLU A 205 -5.75 -15.89 13.47
C GLU A 205 -5.69 -16.36 12.01
N SER A 206 -4.49 -16.51 11.46
CA SER A 206 -4.15 -16.73 10.04
C SER A 206 -4.52 -15.62 9.04
N ASN A 207 -5.23 -14.55 9.46
CA ASN A 207 -5.61 -13.46 8.56
C ASN A 207 -4.46 -12.47 8.39
N VAL A 208 -4.04 -12.24 7.15
CA VAL A 208 -2.90 -11.37 6.84
C VAL A 208 -3.34 -9.94 6.63
N TYR A 209 -2.98 -9.08 7.58
CA TYR A 209 -3.14 -7.63 7.48
C TYR A 209 -1.78 -6.91 7.35
N SER A 210 -0.68 -7.63 7.54
CA SER A 210 0.69 -7.13 7.63
C SER A 210 0.74 -5.89 8.53
N THR A 211 1.05 -4.74 7.97
CA THR A 211 1.13 -3.45 8.68
C THR A 211 -0.04 -2.52 8.31
N PHE A 212 -1.14 -3.04 7.76
CA PHE A 212 -2.27 -2.27 7.25
C PHE A 212 -3.53 -2.42 8.13
N SER A 213 -4.39 -1.39 8.12
CA SER A 213 -5.68 -1.41 8.82
C SER A 213 -6.76 -2.26 8.13
N ASN A 214 -6.48 -2.81 6.94
CA ASN A 214 -7.42 -3.63 6.21
C ASN A 214 -6.68 -4.66 5.33
N PRO A 215 -7.03 -5.95 5.38
CA PRO A 215 -6.44 -6.99 4.52
C PRO A 215 -6.56 -6.68 3.02
N ASN A 216 -7.59 -5.96 2.58
CA ASN A 216 -7.70 -5.54 1.17
C ASN A 216 -6.53 -4.66 0.72
N TYR A 217 -5.92 -3.91 1.63
CA TYR A 217 -4.75 -3.10 1.32
C TYR A 217 -3.49 -3.95 1.12
N VAL A 218 -3.38 -5.10 1.81
CA VAL A 218 -2.36 -6.10 1.49
C VAL A 218 -2.56 -6.60 0.05
N GLY A 219 -3.80 -6.91 -0.32
CA GLY A 219 -4.14 -7.31 -1.69
C GLY A 219 -3.71 -6.28 -2.74
N SER A 220 -4.08 -5.01 -2.56
CA SER A 220 -3.67 -3.91 -3.45
C SER A 220 -2.16 -3.72 -3.48
N TYR A 221 -1.48 -3.85 -2.33
CA TYR A 221 -0.02 -3.75 -2.22
C TYR A 221 0.69 -4.86 -2.99
N VAL A 222 0.22 -6.10 -2.88
CA VAL A 222 0.75 -7.24 -3.64
C VAL A 222 0.51 -7.06 -5.14
N ALA A 223 -0.68 -6.61 -5.55
CA ALA A 223 -1.00 -6.34 -6.96
C ALA A 223 -0.04 -5.31 -7.60
N LEU A 224 0.41 -4.32 -6.82
CA LEU A 224 1.40 -3.35 -7.29
C LEU A 224 2.81 -3.95 -7.38
N LEU A 225 3.23 -4.71 -6.37
CA LEU A 225 4.62 -5.11 -6.20
C LEU A 225 5.00 -6.42 -6.86
N LEU A 226 4.07 -7.35 -7.04
CA LEU A 226 4.36 -8.63 -7.65
C LEU A 226 4.89 -8.48 -9.09
N PRO A 227 4.32 -7.62 -9.97
CA PRO A 227 4.90 -7.35 -11.27
C PRO A 227 6.31 -6.73 -11.20
N ILE A 228 6.55 -5.84 -10.23
CA ILE A 228 7.85 -5.19 -10.04
C ILE A 228 8.91 -6.22 -9.58
N ALA A 229 8.55 -7.08 -8.63
CA ALA A 229 9.41 -8.17 -8.16
C ALA A 229 9.70 -9.18 -9.28
N PHE A 230 8.70 -9.47 -10.13
CA PHE A 230 8.89 -10.32 -11.31
C PHE A 230 9.86 -9.70 -12.33
N VAL A 231 9.71 -8.42 -12.66
CA VAL A 231 10.65 -7.72 -13.54
C VAL A 231 12.05 -7.68 -12.92
N ALA A 232 12.16 -7.45 -11.61
CA ALA A 232 13.43 -7.50 -10.88
C ALA A 232 14.09 -8.88 -10.97
N PHE A 233 13.32 -9.96 -10.78
CA PHE A 233 13.77 -11.35 -10.95
C PHE A 233 14.33 -11.60 -12.36
N LEU A 234 13.68 -11.07 -13.40
CA LEU A 234 14.14 -11.21 -14.78
C LEU A 234 15.40 -10.38 -15.05
N VAL A 235 15.46 -9.13 -14.60
CA VAL A 235 16.50 -8.18 -15.01
C VAL A 235 17.77 -8.29 -14.17
N PHE A 236 17.68 -8.71 -12.90
CA PHE A 236 18.85 -8.82 -12.03
C PHE A 236 19.91 -9.75 -12.60
N LYS A 237 21.18 -9.30 -12.58
CA LYS A 237 22.31 -10.06 -13.13
C LYS A 237 22.83 -11.10 -12.13
N LYS A 238 22.87 -10.74 -10.85
CA LYS A 238 23.46 -11.57 -9.79
C LYS A 238 22.46 -12.61 -9.31
N ILE A 239 22.88 -13.88 -9.19
CA ILE A 239 21.99 -15.00 -8.85
C ILE A 239 21.32 -14.82 -7.49
N TYR A 240 22.03 -14.37 -6.46
CA TYR A 240 21.45 -14.15 -5.14
C TYR A 240 20.33 -13.09 -5.14
N MET A 241 20.45 -12.05 -5.98
CA MET A 241 19.39 -11.05 -6.14
C MET A 241 18.17 -11.63 -6.86
N LYS A 242 18.37 -12.54 -7.82
CA LYS A 242 17.27 -13.28 -8.44
C LYS A 242 16.59 -14.19 -7.41
N ILE A 243 17.35 -14.94 -6.62
CA ILE A 243 16.80 -15.79 -5.56
C ILE A 243 15.98 -14.94 -4.58
N ALA A 244 16.52 -13.80 -4.12
CA ALA A 244 15.81 -12.87 -3.25
C ALA A 244 14.50 -12.35 -3.87
N ALA A 245 14.50 -11.95 -5.14
CA ALA A 245 13.28 -11.52 -5.84
C ALA A 245 12.27 -12.67 -6.02
N GLY A 246 12.76 -13.90 -6.26
CA GLY A 246 11.93 -15.10 -6.33
C GLY A 246 11.25 -15.41 -5.00
N LEU A 247 12.02 -15.40 -3.91
CA LEU A 247 11.49 -15.56 -2.56
C LEU A 247 10.49 -14.47 -2.20
N LEU A 248 10.78 -13.22 -2.57
CA LEU A 248 9.85 -12.10 -2.39
C LEU A 248 8.51 -12.34 -3.08
N MET A 249 8.52 -12.81 -4.33
CA MET A 249 7.27 -13.17 -5.03
C MET A 249 6.48 -14.24 -4.28
N ILE A 250 7.15 -15.26 -3.74
CA ILE A 250 6.50 -16.35 -2.98
C ILE A 250 5.82 -15.78 -1.72
N ILE A 251 6.53 -15.00 -0.91
CA ILE A 251 5.96 -14.43 0.33
C ILE A 251 4.88 -13.38 0.06
N LEU A 252 4.96 -12.65 -1.07
CA LEU A 252 3.89 -11.76 -1.53
C LEU A 252 2.62 -12.56 -1.90
N LEU A 253 2.76 -13.72 -2.56
CA LEU A 253 1.62 -14.58 -2.88
C LEU A 253 1.00 -15.21 -1.63
N ILE A 254 1.81 -15.61 -0.65
CA ILE A 254 1.31 -16.06 0.67
C ILE A 254 0.50 -14.94 1.32
N SER A 255 1.04 -13.71 1.31
CA SER A 255 0.35 -12.54 1.88
C SER A 255 -0.97 -12.24 1.17
N LEU A 256 -1.01 -12.36 -0.17
CA LEU A 256 -2.23 -12.17 -0.95
C LEU A 256 -3.31 -13.17 -0.56
N ILE A 257 -2.96 -14.45 -0.51
CA ILE A 257 -3.89 -15.52 -0.14
C ILE A 257 -4.36 -15.32 1.30
N GLY A 258 -3.43 -15.11 2.22
CA GLY A 258 -3.71 -14.91 3.63
C GLY A 258 -4.54 -13.66 3.93
N SER A 259 -4.44 -12.63 3.08
CA SER A 259 -5.25 -11.41 3.20
C SER A 259 -6.70 -11.63 2.81
N ARG A 260 -6.98 -12.74 2.13
CA ARG A 260 -8.32 -13.10 1.65
C ARG A 260 -8.96 -12.00 0.78
N SER A 261 -8.13 -11.15 0.14
CA SER A 261 -8.58 -10.01 -0.65
C SER A 261 -8.91 -10.42 -2.09
N SER A 262 -10.20 -10.50 -2.40
CA SER A 262 -10.70 -10.79 -3.74
C SER A 262 -10.26 -9.72 -4.76
N ALA A 263 -10.36 -8.44 -4.38
CA ALA A 263 -9.89 -7.33 -5.20
C ALA A 263 -8.38 -7.39 -5.46
N GLY A 264 -7.59 -7.83 -4.47
CA GLY A 264 -6.16 -8.09 -4.64
C GLY A 264 -5.87 -9.16 -5.69
N ILE A 265 -6.61 -10.28 -5.67
CA ILE A 265 -6.44 -11.37 -6.64
C ILE A 265 -6.74 -10.88 -8.05
N VAL A 266 -7.87 -10.18 -8.23
CA VAL A 266 -8.24 -9.58 -9.51
C VAL A 266 -7.16 -8.57 -9.96
N GLY A 267 -6.68 -7.71 -9.06
CA GLY A 267 -5.60 -6.76 -9.34
C GLY A 267 -4.29 -7.43 -9.78
N VAL A 268 -3.92 -8.56 -9.18
CA VAL A 268 -2.74 -9.35 -9.61
C VAL A 268 -2.93 -9.92 -11.01
N ILE A 269 -4.12 -10.42 -11.34
CA ILE A 269 -4.40 -10.95 -12.69
C ILE A 269 -4.27 -9.82 -13.73
N PHE A 270 -4.93 -8.69 -13.51
CA PHE A 270 -4.88 -7.55 -14.44
C PHE A 270 -3.48 -6.94 -14.56
N SER A 271 -2.78 -6.75 -13.43
CA SER A 271 -1.41 -6.23 -13.43
C SER A 271 -0.43 -7.19 -14.11
N GLY A 272 -0.64 -8.51 -13.97
CA GLY A 272 0.09 -9.54 -14.68
C GLY A 272 -0.11 -9.45 -16.20
N ILE A 273 -1.36 -9.32 -16.67
CA ILE A 273 -1.68 -9.12 -18.10
C ILE A 273 -1.01 -7.85 -18.61
N LEU A 274 -1.11 -6.74 -17.87
CA LEU A 274 -0.49 -5.48 -18.26
C LEU A 274 1.04 -5.60 -18.33
N ALA A 275 1.66 -6.26 -17.35
CA ALA A 275 3.10 -6.51 -17.33
C ALA A 275 3.54 -7.39 -18.51
N LEU A 276 2.76 -8.42 -18.87
CA LEU A 276 3.00 -9.23 -20.06
C LEU A 276 2.96 -8.38 -21.33
N ILE A 277 2.00 -7.46 -21.47
CA ILE A 277 1.87 -6.58 -22.64
C ILE A 277 3.05 -5.61 -22.73
N ILE A 278 3.39 -4.93 -21.62
CA ILE A 278 4.42 -3.89 -21.56
C ILE A 278 5.82 -4.52 -21.74
N PHE A 279 6.12 -5.57 -21.00
CA PHE A 279 7.45 -6.19 -20.96
C PHE A 279 7.59 -7.38 -21.91
N ARG A 280 6.68 -7.54 -22.89
CA ARG A 280 6.68 -8.69 -23.82
C ARG A 280 8.05 -8.95 -24.44
N LYS A 281 8.75 -7.91 -24.88
CA LYS A 281 10.05 -8.05 -25.57
C LYS A 281 11.11 -8.65 -24.63
N GLU A 282 11.16 -8.19 -23.39
CA GLU A 282 12.12 -8.65 -22.37
C GLU A 282 11.78 -10.06 -21.88
N ILE A 283 10.49 -10.36 -21.74
CA ILE A 283 9.97 -11.67 -21.32
C ILE A 283 10.27 -12.73 -22.39
N PHE A 284 9.89 -12.50 -23.64
CA PHE A 284 10.06 -13.48 -24.73
C PHE A 284 11.53 -13.71 -25.12
N LYS A 285 12.45 -12.79 -24.79
CA LYS A 285 13.90 -13.02 -24.93
C LYS A 285 14.43 -14.15 -24.05
N ARG A 286 13.76 -14.46 -22.93
CA ARG A 286 14.24 -15.42 -21.91
C ARG A 286 13.45 -16.73 -21.87
N LYS A 287 12.70 -17.03 -22.94
CA LYS A 287 11.86 -18.20 -23.26
C LYS A 287 11.44 -19.12 -22.09
N TRP A 288 12.37 -19.75 -21.39
CA TRP A 288 12.12 -20.69 -20.29
C TRP A 288 11.85 -20.06 -18.91
N ILE A 289 12.49 -18.93 -18.58
CA ILE A 289 12.41 -18.35 -17.22
C ILE A 289 11.01 -17.85 -16.87
N PRO A 290 10.27 -17.14 -17.75
CA PRO A 290 8.90 -16.73 -17.45
C PRO A 290 7.96 -17.93 -17.30
N ILE A 291 8.19 -19.00 -18.09
CA ILE A 291 7.37 -20.21 -18.06
C ILE A 291 7.55 -20.94 -16.72
N THR A 292 8.78 -21.06 -16.22
CA THR A 292 9.02 -21.71 -14.92
C THR A 292 8.44 -20.92 -13.76
N VAL A 293 8.50 -19.58 -13.80
CA VAL A 293 7.85 -18.74 -12.80
C VAL A 293 6.32 -18.87 -12.87
N ALA A 294 5.73 -18.79 -14.06
CA ALA A 294 4.29 -18.96 -14.24
C ALA A 294 3.82 -20.33 -13.74
N ALA A 295 4.55 -21.40 -14.07
CA ALA A 295 4.28 -22.74 -13.57
C ALA A 295 4.37 -22.80 -12.04
N GLY A 296 5.38 -22.17 -11.43
CA GLY A 296 5.53 -22.10 -9.97
C GLY A 296 4.37 -21.37 -9.29
N VAL A 297 3.90 -20.25 -9.86
CA VAL A 297 2.73 -19.52 -9.36
C VAL A 297 1.47 -20.37 -9.46
N ILE A 298 1.27 -21.07 -10.58
CA ILE A 298 0.12 -21.97 -10.78
C ILE A 298 0.17 -23.11 -9.76
N ILE A 299 1.33 -23.74 -9.57
CA ILE A 299 1.49 -24.84 -8.60
C ILE A 299 1.20 -24.34 -7.18
N ALA A 300 1.72 -23.17 -6.79
CA ALA A 300 1.45 -22.58 -5.49
C ALA A 300 -0.04 -22.28 -5.31
N PHE A 301 -0.69 -21.69 -6.31
CA PHE A 301 -2.12 -21.40 -6.29
C PHE A 301 -2.96 -22.68 -6.17
N VAL A 302 -2.66 -23.69 -6.98
CA VAL A 302 -3.35 -24.99 -6.95
C VAL A 302 -3.13 -25.68 -5.60
N GLY A 303 -1.88 -25.73 -5.12
CA GLY A 303 -1.55 -26.34 -3.83
C GLY A 303 -2.32 -25.71 -2.67
N VAL A 304 -2.41 -24.38 -2.65
CA VAL A 304 -3.18 -23.67 -1.62
C VAL A 304 -4.69 -23.87 -1.79
N ASN A 305 -5.21 -23.84 -3.02
CA ASN A 305 -6.63 -24.10 -3.25
C ASN A 305 -7.03 -25.53 -2.82
N LEU A 306 -6.17 -26.52 -3.06
CA LEU A 306 -6.38 -27.89 -2.57
C LEU A 306 -6.32 -27.96 -1.03
N ALA A 307 -5.31 -27.34 -0.42
CA ALA A 307 -5.16 -27.30 1.05
C ALA A 307 -6.34 -26.60 1.76
N THR A 308 -7.01 -25.67 1.07
CA THR A 308 -8.17 -24.92 1.59
C THR A 308 -9.52 -25.50 1.16
N GLY A 309 -9.55 -26.72 0.61
CA GLY A 309 -10.81 -27.38 0.21
C GLY A 309 -11.57 -26.66 -0.91
N GLY A 310 -10.87 -25.90 -1.77
CA GLY A 310 -11.48 -25.14 -2.87
C GLY A 310 -11.98 -23.75 -2.51
N ALA A 311 -11.79 -23.29 -1.27
CA ALA A 311 -12.31 -22.00 -0.79
C ALA A 311 -11.78 -20.79 -1.57
N VAL A 312 -10.55 -20.86 -2.09
CA VAL A 312 -9.95 -19.78 -2.88
C VAL A 312 -10.69 -19.62 -4.21
N VAL A 313 -10.91 -20.72 -4.94
CA VAL A 313 -11.61 -20.70 -6.23
C VAL A 313 -13.09 -20.36 -6.07
N SER A 314 -13.78 -20.87 -5.05
CA SER A 314 -15.20 -20.55 -4.83
C SER A 314 -15.40 -19.06 -4.57
N ARG A 315 -14.51 -18.45 -3.78
CA ARG A 315 -14.54 -17.01 -3.51
C ARG A 315 -14.29 -16.18 -4.76
N ILE A 316 -13.27 -16.51 -5.56
CA ILE A 316 -12.99 -15.81 -6.82
C ILE A 316 -14.21 -15.88 -7.75
N LYS A 317 -14.82 -17.05 -7.90
CA LYS A 317 -16.04 -17.21 -8.73
C LYS A 317 -17.18 -16.34 -8.23
N GLY A 318 -17.43 -16.31 -6.92
CA GLY A 318 -18.47 -15.47 -6.32
C GLY A 318 -18.24 -13.98 -6.58
N GLU A 319 -17.00 -13.52 -6.44
CA GLU A 319 -16.64 -12.10 -6.59
C GLU A 319 -16.66 -11.64 -8.04
N VAL A 320 -16.17 -12.47 -8.96
CA VAL A 320 -16.29 -12.23 -10.40
C VAL A 320 -17.76 -12.18 -10.79
N LYS A 321 -18.57 -13.13 -10.30
CA LYS A 321 -20.02 -13.11 -10.52
C LYS A 321 -20.64 -11.81 -10.00
N ASN A 322 -20.35 -11.41 -8.77
CA ASN A 322 -20.87 -10.17 -8.18
C ASN A 322 -20.41 -8.91 -8.93
N ALA A 323 -19.20 -8.91 -9.50
CA ALA A 323 -18.69 -7.78 -10.27
C ALA A 323 -19.38 -7.61 -11.64
N PHE A 324 -19.81 -8.72 -12.27
CA PHE A 324 -20.48 -8.71 -13.57
C PHE A 324 -22.01 -8.66 -13.46
N ASP A 325 -22.59 -9.40 -12.52
CA ASP A 325 -24.03 -9.55 -12.34
C ASP A 325 -24.61 -8.52 -11.35
N GLY A 326 -23.75 -7.76 -10.66
CA GLY A 326 -24.11 -7.00 -9.48
C GLY A 326 -24.18 -7.91 -8.25
N ALA A 327 -23.72 -7.42 -7.08
CA ALA A 327 -23.94 -8.15 -5.84
C ALA A 327 -25.45 -8.28 -5.61
N PRO A 328 -25.96 -9.45 -5.17
CA PRO A 328 -27.37 -9.56 -4.80
C PRO A 328 -27.68 -8.53 -3.72
N SER A 329 -28.43 -7.48 -4.07
CA SER A 329 -28.96 -6.52 -3.13
C SER A 329 -30.21 -7.13 -2.52
N PHE A 330 -30.09 -7.59 -1.28
CA PHE A 330 -31.26 -7.85 -0.47
C PHE A 330 -31.74 -6.50 0.03
N ASP A 331 -32.75 -5.93 -0.62
CA ASP A 331 -33.39 -4.71 -0.14
C ASP A 331 -34.04 -5.03 1.19
N LEU A 332 -33.45 -4.53 2.28
CA LEU A 332 -34.05 -4.56 3.59
C LEU A 332 -35.32 -3.72 3.54
N GLN A 333 -36.47 -4.37 3.65
CA GLN A 333 -37.77 -3.70 3.63
C GLN A 333 -38.25 -3.35 5.04
N ASP A 334 -38.05 -4.26 5.99
CA ASP A 334 -38.49 -4.05 7.36
C ASP A 334 -37.66 -4.87 8.38
N ILE A 335 -37.67 -4.44 9.64
CA ILE A 335 -37.17 -5.21 10.79
C ILE A 335 -38.32 -5.31 11.80
N ILE A 336 -38.97 -6.46 11.83
CA ILE A 336 -40.14 -6.69 12.69
C ILE A 336 -39.66 -7.31 14.01
N PHE A 337 -39.89 -6.58 15.09
CA PHE A 337 -39.70 -7.09 16.45
C PHE A 337 -41.00 -7.71 16.96
N LYS A 338 -41.00 -9.01 17.25
CA LYS A 338 -42.12 -9.72 17.90
C LYS A 338 -41.62 -10.44 19.14
N ASP A 339 -42.05 -9.96 20.30
CA ASP A 339 -41.70 -10.46 21.63
C ASP A 339 -40.19 -10.70 21.78
N ASN A 340 -39.75 -11.96 21.65
CA ASN A 340 -38.37 -12.40 21.80
C ASN A 340 -37.71 -12.80 20.45
N SER A 341 -38.30 -12.38 19.33
CA SER A 341 -37.85 -12.69 17.97
C SER A 341 -37.72 -11.43 17.13
N VAL A 342 -36.72 -11.43 16.25
CA VAL A 342 -36.50 -10.39 15.25
C VAL A 342 -36.58 -11.02 13.87
N ALA A 343 -37.45 -10.51 13.01
CA ALA A 343 -37.56 -10.90 11.61
C ALA A 343 -37.02 -9.78 10.72
N ILE A 344 -36.14 -10.13 9.79
CA ILE A 344 -35.56 -9.22 8.81
C ILE A 344 -36.27 -9.48 7.48
N VAL A 345 -37.14 -8.56 7.07
CA VAL A 345 -37.92 -8.71 5.83
C VAL A 345 -37.08 -8.16 4.69
N THR A 346 -36.85 -8.98 3.67
CA THR A 346 -36.10 -8.59 2.47
C THR A 346 -36.96 -8.71 1.22
N GLY A 347 -36.69 -7.89 0.19
CA GLY A 347 -37.49 -7.85 -1.04
C GLY A 347 -37.52 -9.12 -1.90
N THR A 348 -36.83 -10.19 -1.49
CA THR A 348 -36.88 -11.51 -2.13
C THR A 348 -37.86 -12.49 -1.47
N GLU A 349 -38.45 -12.12 -0.32
CA GLU A 349 -39.53 -12.88 0.30
C GLU A 349 -40.88 -12.29 -0.14
N THR A 350 -41.44 -12.80 -1.24
CA THR A 350 -42.88 -12.67 -1.54
C THR A 350 -43.65 -13.87 -1.06
#